data_AF-A0A379WKI2-F1
#
_entry.id   AF-A0A379WKI2-F1
#
_cell.length_a   1.000
_cell.length_b   1.000
_cell.length_c   1.000
_cell.angle_alpha   90.00
_cell.angle_beta   90.00
_cell.angle_gamma   90.00
#
_symmetry.space_group_name_H-M   'P 1'
#
loop_
_entity.id
_entity.type
_entity.pdbx_description
1 polymer ?
#
loop_
_entity_poly.entity_id
_entity_poly.type
_entity_poly.pdbx_seq_one_letter_code
_entity_poly.pdbx_strand_id
1 'polypeptide(L)' 'MLLTTSAGNIELELNSQKAPVSVKNFVDYVNSGFYNNTTFHRVIPAL' A
#
# COMPACT_ATOMS: atom_id res chain seq x y z
N MET A 1 1.15 -3.05 -8.80
CA MET A 1 0.73 -1.69 -8.37
C MET A 1 1.97 -0.94 -7.91
N LEU A 2 2.09 0.34 -8.26
CA LEU A 2 3.26 1.15 -7.91
C LEU A 2 2.92 2.10 -6.76
N LEU A 3 3.64 1.97 -5.63
CA LEU A 3 3.58 2.90 -4.51
C LEU A 3 4.78 3.85 -4.60
N THR A 4 4.52 5.11 -4.92
CA THR A 4 5.55 6.16 -4.98
C THR A 4 5.76 6.76 -3.60
N THR A 5 7.00 6.78 -3.12
CA THR A 5 7.36 7.35 -1.82
C THR A 5 8.51 8.34 -1.97
N SER A 6 8.78 9.13 -0.93
CA SER A 6 9.96 10.02 -0.89
C SER A 6 11.30 9.26 -0.86
N ALA A 7 11.29 7.99 -0.48
CA ALA A 7 12.47 7.12 -0.45
C ALA A 7 12.62 6.26 -1.72
N GLY A 8 11.76 6.44 -2.71
CA GLY A 8 11.74 5.66 -3.95
C GLY A 8 10.42 4.91 -4.17
N ASN A 9 10.38 4.14 -5.26
CA ASN A 9 9.18 3.41 -5.68
C ASN A 9 9.20 1.99 -5.15
N ILE A 10 8.03 1.50 -4.74
CA ILE A 10 7.81 0.12 -4.30
C ILE A 10 6.75 -0.51 -5.22
N GLU A 11 7.08 -1.64 -5.83
CA GLU A 11 6.13 -2.42 -6.62
C GLU A 11 5.45 -3.48 -5.75
N LEU A 12 4.12 -3.54 -5.81
CA LEU A 12 3.27 -4.40 -5.01
C LEU A 12 2.41 -5.31 -5.90
N GLU A 13 2.33 -6.59 -5.55
CA GLU A 13 1.33 -7.52 -6.08
C GLU A 13 0.27 -7.79 -5.02
N LEU A 14 -1.02 -7.76 -5.41
CA LEU A 14 -2.13 -8.02 -4.50
C LEU A 14 -2.74 -9.40 -4.75
N ASN A 15 -2.82 -10.22 -3.70
CA ASN A 15 -3.39 -11.56 -3.80
C ASN A 15 -4.89 -11.56 -3.53
N SER A 16 -5.67 -11.18 -4.54
CA SER A 16 -7.15 -11.15 -4.45
C SER A 16 -7.77 -12.54 -4.29
N GLN A 17 -7.08 -13.61 -4.74
CA GLN A 17 -7.55 -14.99 -4.59
C GLN A 17 -7.56 -15.42 -3.12
N LYS A 18 -6.53 -15.05 -2.35
CA LYS A 18 -6.42 -15.40 -0.92
C LYS A 18 -7.11 -14.40 0.00
N ALA A 19 -7.17 -13.12 -0.37
CA ALA A 19 -7.71 -12.05 0.48
C ALA A 19 -8.59 -11.05 -0.30
N PRO A 20 -9.72 -11.48 -0.88
CA PRO A 20 -10.51 -10.65 -1.79
C PRO A 20 -11.06 -9.38 -1.15
N VAL A 21 -11.56 -9.46 0.10
CA VAL A 21 -12.14 -8.32 0.81
C VAL A 21 -11.07 -7.27 1.17
N SER A 22 -9.92 -7.71 1.69
CA SER A 22 -8.82 -6.81 2.04
C SER A 22 -8.24 -6.12 0.80
N VAL A 23 -8.06 -6.87 -0.29
CA VAL A 23 -7.60 -6.30 -1.56
C VAL A 23 -8.60 -5.27 -2.09
N LYS A 24 -9.91 -5.56 -2.05
CA LYS A 24 -10.92 -4.60 -2.46
C LYS A 24 -10.86 -3.31 -1.64
N ASN A 25 -10.85 -3.42 -0.31
CA ASN A 25 -10.82 -2.24 0.57
C ASN A 25 -9.54 -1.40 0.35
N PHE A 26 -8.39 -2.06 0.20
CA PHE A 26 -7.14 -1.36 -0.09
C PHE A 26 -7.20 -0.61 -1.41
N VAL A 27 -7.72 -1.22 -2.47
CA VAL A 27 -7.89 -0.58 -3.78
C VAL A 27 -8.88 0.59 -3.70
N ASP A 28 -9.97 0.46 -2.96
CA ASP A 28 -10.93 1.55 -2.77
C ASP A 28 -10.26 2.77 -2.10
N TYR A 29 -9.43 2.57 -1.06
CA TYR A 29 -8.66 3.64 -0.42
C TYR A 29 -7.59 4.26 -1.33
N VAL A 30 -6.93 3.44 -2.16
CA VAL A 30 -5.99 3.95 -3.17
C VAL A 30 -6.73 4.85 -4.17
N ASN A 31 -7.88 4.40 -4.67
CA ASN A 31 -8.68 5.16 -5.65
C ASN A 31 -9.26 6.46 -5.06
N SER A 32 -9.56 6.49 -3.77
CA SER A 32 -10.00 7.71 -3.09
C SER A 32 -8.84 8.66 -2.74
N GLY A 33 -7.59 8.29 -3.05
CA GLY A 33 -6.40 9.07 -2.71
C GLY A 33 -6.07 9.10 -1.21
N PHE A 34 -6.65 8.19 -0.41
CA PHE A 34 -6.53 8.21 1.05
C PHE A 34 -5.08 8.13 1.55
N TYR A 35 -4.24 7.35 0.88
CA TYR A 35 -2.84 7.17 1.28
C TYR A 35 -1.90 8.28 0.80
N ASN A 36 -2.39 9.24 0.00
CA ASN A 36 -1.56 10.33 -0.48
C ASN A 36 -1.04 11.17 0.68
N ASN A 37 0.27 11.47 0.67
CA ASN A 37 0.98 12.22 1.70
C ASN A 37 0.97 11.56 3.11
N THR A 38 0.59 10.30 3.23
CA THR A 38 0.80 9.54 4.46
C THR A 38 2.27 9.15 4.61
N THR A 39 2.71 8.85 5.84
CA THR A 39 4.10 8.52 6.16
C THR A 39 4.22 7.12 6.78
N PHE A 40 5.37 6.47 6.55
CA PHE A 40 5.76 5.29 7.31
C PHE A 40 6.20 5.71 8.71
N HIS A 41 5.25 5.87 9.62
CA HIS A 41 5.50 6.36 10.98
C HIS A 41 6.28 5.38 11.86
N ARG A 42 6.36 4.10 11.47
CA ARG A 42 7.09 3.06 12.20
C ARG A 42 7.90 2.19 11.25
N VAL A 43 9.21 2.17 11.45
CA VAL A 43 10.18 1.34 10.72
C VAL A 43 11.13 0.73 11.73
N ILE A 44 11.28 -0.59 11.72
CA ILE A 44 12.25 -1.31 12.57
C ILE A 44 13.14 -2.12 11.63
N PRO A 45 14.44 -1.80 11.51
CA PRO A 45 15.31 -2.36 10.47
C PRO A 45 15.48 -3.90 10.44
N ALA A 46 15.15 -4.59 11.53
CA ALA A 46 15.53 -5.99 11.75
C ALA A 46 14.38 -6.88 12.26
N LEU A 47 13.11 -6.48 12.02
CA LEU A 47 11.91 -7.28 12.30
C LEU A 47 11.26 -7.76 11.00
#